data_AF-A0A915C0H2-F1
#
_entry.id   AF-A0A915C0H2-F1
#
_cell.length_a   1.000
_cell.length_b   1.000
_cell.length_c   1.000
_cell.angle_alpha   90.00
_cell.angle_beta   90.00
_cell.angle_gamma   90.00
#
_symmetry.space_group_name_H-M   'P 1'
#
loop_
_entity.id
_entity.type
_entity.pdbx_description
1 polymer ?
#
loop_
_entity_poly.entity_id
_entity_poly.type
_entity_poly.pdbx_seq_one_letter_code
_entity_poly.pdbx_strand_id
1 'polypeptide(L)'
;LRFEKLLIILLFLSVREVVGIGVALANWTCGINTLSRVVSYVIALPCEVEVNDCCYMHDLCYEKEHEHPLLYWQSDCDEKFCRCLNEVCVGRLWCRPVVATIFCAAVYSFGHKTYALHRKRDK
;
A
#
# COMPACT_ATOMS: atom_id res chain seq x y z
N LEU A 1 41.17 9.41 8.20
CA LEU A 1 40.46 8.31 7.49
C LEU A 1 40.96 8.27 6.04
N ARG A 2 41.38 7.11 5.52
CA ARG A 2 41.88 6.99 4.13
C ARG A 2 40.69 6.91 3.17
N PHE A 3 40.75 7.56 2.00
CA PHE A 3 39.65 7.68 1.02
C PHE A 3 38.94 6.34 0.73
N GLU A 4 39.70 5.24 0.62
CA GLU A 4 39.16 3.89 0.38
C GLU A 4 38.22 3.40 1.48
N LYS A 5 38.51 3.72 2.75
CA LYS A 5 37.63 3.34 3.87
C LYS A 5 36.32 4.14 3.85
N LEU A 6 36.36 5.40 3.40
CA LEU A 6 35.17 6.23 3.25
C LEU A 6 34.26 5.71 2.13
N LEU A 7 34.85 5.31 0.99
CA LEU A 7 34.12 4.73 -0.14
C LEU A 7 33.41 3.43 0.24
N ILE A 8 34.11 2.55 0.97
CA ILE A 8 33.55 1.28 1.45
C ILE A 8 32.40 1.54 2.44
N ILE A 9 32.56 2.47 3.38
CA ILE A 9 31.49 2.83 4.33
C ILE A 9 30.27 3.38 3.60
N LEU A 10 30.46 4.27 2.62
CA LEU A 10 29.36 4.82 1.81
C LEU A 10 28.64 3.75 0.99
N LEU A 11 29.39 2.81 0.39
CA LEU A 11 28.82 1.66 -0.31
C LEU A 11 27.98 0.79 0.64
N PHE A 12 28.49 0.43 1.81
CA PHE A 12 27.74 -0.36 2.78
C PHE A 12 26.48 0.35 3.29
N LEU A 13 26.54 1.67 3.50
CA LEU A 13 25.36 2.46 3.87
C LEU A 13 24.31 2.46 2.75
N SER A 14 24.72 2.68 1.50
CA SER A 14 23.80 2.61 0.36
C SER A 14 23.16 1.23 0.16
N VAL A 15 23.92 0.16 0.38
CA VAL A 15 23.41 -1.22 0.24
C VAL A 15 22.37 -1.51 1.33
N ARG A 16 22.59 -1.08 2.57
CA ARG A 16 21.63 -1.26 3.67
C ARG A 16 20.30 -0.58 3.40
N GLU A 17 20.34 0.67 2.92
CA GLU A 17 19.13 1.41 2.57
C GLU A 17 18.37 0.75 1.42
N VAL A 18 19.07 0.35 0.35
CA VAL A 18 18.47 -0.35 -0.80
C VAL A 18 17.83 -1.68 -0.40
N VAL A 19 18.51 -2.48 0.44
CA VAL A 19 17.96 -3.75 0.95
C VAL A 19 16.74 -3.50 1.83
N GLY A 20 16.78 -2.48 2.70
CA GLY A 20 15.64 -2.10 3.55
C GLY A 20 14.40 -1.73 2.75
N ILE A 21 14.56 -0.87 1.73
CA ILE A 21 13.48 -0.50 0.82
C ILE A 21 12.97 -1.72 0.04
N GLY A 22 13.87 -2.60 -0.40
CA GLY A 22 13.51 -3.83 -1.11
C GLY A 22 12.62 -4.76 -0.27
N VAL A 23 12.93 -4.94 1.01
CA VAL A 23 12.13 -5.76 1.94
C VAL A 23 10.79 -5.09 2.26
N ALA A 24 10.78 -3.77 2.50
CA ALA A 24 9.55 -3.01 2.75
C ALA A 24 8.59 -3.11 1.55
N LEU A 25 9.09 -2.91 0.34
CA LEU A 25 8.30 -3.02 -0.89
C LEU A 25 7.85 -4.46 -1.15
N ALA A 26 8.64 -5.48 -0.79
CA ALA A 26 8.24 -6.88 -0.93
C ALA A 26 7.00 -7.22 -0.08
N ASN A 27 6.94 -6.70 1.14
CA ASN A 27 5.82 -6.89 2.08
C ASN A 27 4.65 -5.91 1.84
N TRP A 28 4.84 -4.93 0.96
CA TRP A 28 3.84 -3.91 0.66
C TRP A 28 2.71 -4.48 -0.20
N THR A 29 1.48 -4.52 0.32
CA THR A 29 0.31 -5.10 -0.36
C THR A 29 -0.52 -4.08 -1.11
N CYS A 30 -0.46 -2.78 -0.76
CA CYS A 30 -1.28 -1.78 -1.43
C CYS A 30 -0.95 -1.68 -2.93
N GLY A 31 -1.89 -2.04 -3.80
CA GLY A 31 -1.77 -1.85 -5.25
C GLY A 31 -1.84 -3.17 -6.02
N ILE A 32 -2.32 -3.08 -7.25
CA ILE A 32 -2.66 -4.22 -8.09
C ILE A 32 -1.52 -4.72 -8.99
N ASN A 33 -0.36 -4.07 -8.98
CA ASN A 33 0.79 -4.46 -9.81
C ASN A 33 2.04 -3.74 -9.31
N THR A 34 3.21 -4.12 -9.79
CA THR A 34 4.51 -3.55 -9.39
C THR A 34 4.53 -2.03 -9.43
N LEU A 35 4.04 -1.41 -10.51
CA LEU A 35 4.04 0.05 -10.64
C LEU A 35 3.14 0.70 -9.58
N SER A 36 1.89 0.24 -9.47
CA SER A 36 0.95 0.78 -8.49
C SER A 36 1.37 0.53 -7.04
N ARG A 37 2.08 -0.58 -6.76
CA ARG A 37 2.68 -0.89 -5.45
C ARG A 37 3.80 0.09 -5.10
N VAL A 38 4.68 0.42 -6.04
CA VAL A 38 5.73 1.42 -5.82
C VAL A 38 5.10 2.80 -5.59
N VAL A 39 4.12 3.19 -6.40
CA VAL A 39 3.46 4.50 -6.28
C VAL A 39 2.75 4.64 -4.93
N SER A 40 1.96 3.63 -4.54
CA SER A 40 1.26 3.65 -3.25
C SER A 40 2.24 3.65 -2.08
N TYR A 41 3.33 2.88 -2.15
CA TYR A 41 4.38 2.87 -1.13
C TYR A 41 4.97 4.27 -0.93
N VAL A 42 5.36 4.95 -2.03
CA VAL A 42 5.92 6.30 -1.97
C VAL A 42 4.94 7.31 -1.36
N ILE A 43 3.65 7.23 -1.71
CA ILE A 43 2.63 8.11 -1.12
C ILE A 43 2.48 7.83 0.39
N ALA A 44 2.57 6.57 0.80
CA ALA A 44 2.35 6.13 2.17
C ALA A 44 3.60 6.16 3.07
N LEU A 45 4.80 6.45 2.54
CA LEU A 45 6.06 6.53 3.29
C LEU A 45 5.94 7.24 4.67
N PRO A 46 5.19 8.34 4.83
CA PRO A 46 5.05 8.99 6.13
C PRO A 46 4.26 8.18 7.19
N CYS A 47 3.67 7.04 6.80
CA CYS A 47 2.58 6.34 7.51
C CYS A 47 2.60 4.81 7.27
N GLU A 48 3.70 4.29 6.75
CA GLU A 48 3.75 3.11 5.89
C GLU A 48 3.23 1.83 6.53
N VAL A 49 3.65 1.46 7.74
CA VAL A 49 3.31 0.15 8.33
C VAL A 49 1.80 -0.01 8.51
N GLU A 50 1.13 0.95 9.12
CA GLU A 50 -0.30 0.81 9.45
C GLU A 50 -1.21 1.00 8.23
N VAL A 51 -0.76 1.74 7.21
CA VAL A 51 -1.48 1.85 5.93
C VAL A 51 -1.46 0.50 5.19
N ASN A 52 -0.35 -0.22 5.25
CA ASN A 52 -0.23 -1.53 4.62
C ASN A 52 -1.22 -2.55 5.20
N ASP A 53 -1.42 -2.54 6.52
CA ASP A 53 -2.39 -3.40 7.19
C ASP A 53 -3.82 -3.12 6.70
N CYS A 54 -4.18 -1.85 6.50
CA CYS A 54 -5.46 -1.48 5.92
C CYS A 54 -5.62 -2.06 4.49
N CYS A 55 -4.57 -2.02 3.67
CA CYS A 55 -4.60 -2.57 2.32
C CYS A 55 -4.73 -4.10 2.31
N TYR A 56 -3.97 -4.78 3.17
CA TYR A 56 -4.09 -6.23 3.32
C TYR A 56 -5.53 -6.65 3.68
N MET A 57 -6.15 -5.95 4.63
CA MET A 57 -7.54 -6.22 5.02
C MET A 57 -8.56 -5.87 3.91
N HIS A 58 -8.26 -4.87 3.08
CA HIS A 58 -9.08 -4.49 1.92
C HIS A 58 -9.03 -5.56 0.84
N ASP A 59 -7.84 -6.06 0.50
CA ASP A 59 -7.66 -7.13 -0.47
C ASP A 59 -8.39 -8.41 -0.06
N LEU A 60 -8.29 -8.81 1.23
CA LEU A 60 -9.05 -9.94 1.78
C LEU A 60 -10.58 -9.73 1.71
N CYS A 61 -11.04 -8.49 1.84
CA CYS A 61 -12.46 -8.18 1.70
C CYS A 61 -12.92 -8.33 0.25
N TYR A 62 -12.14 -7.85 -0.71
CA TYR A 62 -12.39 -8.01 -2.14
C TYR A 62 -12.32 -9.48 -2.59
N GLU A 63 -11.47 -10.30 -1.95
CA GLU A 63 -11.45 -11.74 -2.20
C GLU A 63 -12.81 -12.37 -1.86
N LYS A 64 -13.35 -12.07 -0.66
CA LYS A 64 -14.66 -12.53 -0.19
C LYS A 64 -15.82 -11.97 -0.99
N GLU A 65 -15.75 -10.70 -1.39
CA GLU A 65 -16.72 -10.08 -2.28
C GLU A 65 -16.88 -10.89 -3.56
N HIS A 66 -15.77 -11.28 -4.18
CA HIS A 66 -15.83 -12.06 -5.41
C HIS A 66 -16.30 -13.50 -5.21
N GLU A 67 -15.96 -14.12 -4.08
CA GLU A 67 -16.45 -15.47 -3.74
C GLU A 67 -17.96 -15.45 -3.46
N HIS A 68 -18.47 -14.34 -2.94
CA HIS A 68 -19.84 -14.19 -2.48
C HIS A 68 -20.45 -12.82 -2.89
N PRO A 69 -20.59 -12.53 -4.20
CA PRO A 69 -20.94 -11.19 -4.70
C PRO A 69 -22.38 -10.75 -4.41
N LEU A 70 -23.21 -11.67 -3.90
CA LEU A 70 -24.57 -11.38 -3.44
C LEU A 70 -24.64 -11.08 -1.93
N LEU A 71 -23.56 -11.32 -1.19
CA LEU A 71 -23.49 -11.15 0.28
C LEU A 71 -22.57 -10.01 0.70
N TYR A 72 -21.65 -9.60 -0.17
CA TYR A 72 -20.66 -8.57 0.11
C TYR A 72 -20.63 -7.60 -1.07
N TRP A 73 -20.59 -6.30 -0.75
CA TRP A 73 -20.48 -5.24 -1.75
C TRP A 73 -19.09 -4.62 -1.70
N GLN A 74 -18.56 -4.27 -2.85
CA GLN A 74 -17.29 -3.57 -2.96
C GLN A 74 -17.27 -2.28 -2.13
N SER A 75 -18.38 -1.53 -2.11
CA SER A 75 -18.54 -0.31 -1.31
C SER A 75 -18.31 -0.55 0.19
N ASP A 76 -18.71 -1.72 0.70
CA ASP A 76 -18.51 -2.06 2.12
C ASP A 76 -17.03 -2.30 2.43
N CYS A 77 -16.30 -2.89 1.48
CA CYS A 77 -14.86 -3.07 1.59
C CYS A 77 -14.13 -1.73 1.51
N ASP A 78 -14.53 -0.86 0.59
CA ASP A 78 -13.96 0.48 0.42
C ASP A 78 -14.21 1.37 1.65
N GLU A 79 -15.42 1.32 2.22
CA GLU A 79 -15.74 2.06 3.45
C GLU A 79 -14.94 1.54 4.65
N LYS A 80 -14.81 0.22 4.81
CA LYS A 80 -13.96 -0.38 5.87
C LYS A 80 -12.50 0.03 5.73
N PHE A 81 -11.99 0.04 4.50
CA PHE A 81 -10.65 0.49 4.19
C PHE A 81 -10.45 1.96 4.54
N CYS A 82 -11.37 2.83 4.11
CA CYS A 82 -11.33 4.25 4.42
C CYS A 82 -11.45 4.57 5.91
N ARG A 83 -12.25 3.79 6.65
CA ARG A 83 -12.31 3.89 8.11
C ARG A 83 -10.98 3.50 8.75
N CYS A 84 -10.39 2.37 8.34
CA CYS A 84 -9.07 1.94 8.81
C CYS A 84 -8.02 3.03 8.59
N LEU A 85 -7.94 3.60 7.38
CA LEU A 85 -7.01 4.69 7.07
C LEU A 85 -7.25 5.91 7.97
N ASN A 86 -8.50 6.31 8.18
CA ASN A 86 -8.81 7.44 9.06
C ASN A 86 -8.37 7.21 10.51
N GLU A 87 -8.49 5.97 11.01
CA GLU A 87 -8.09 5.57 12.36
C GLU A 87 -6.56 5.55 12.53
N VAL A 88 -5.83 4.88 11.62
CA VAL A 88 -4.36 4.79 11.70
C VAL A 88 -3.67 6.13 11.43
N CYS A 89 -4.38 7.03 10.73
CA CYS A 89 -3.90 8.38 10.44
C CYS A 89 -4.24 9.44 11.49
N VAL A 90 -4.95 9.12 12.57
CA VAL A 90 -5.32 10.10 13.61
C VAL A 90 -4.07 10.80 14.17
N GLY A 91 -4.11 12.13 14.24
CA GLY A 91 -3.02 12.95 14.82
C GLY A 91 -1.79 13.11 13.93
N ARG A 92 -1.74 12.47 12.74
CA ARG A 92 -0.61 12.56 11.81
C ARG A 92 -0.89 13.60 10.71
N LEU A 93 -0.12 14.69 10.70
CA LEU A 93 -0.35 15.89 9.88
C LEU A 93 -0.53 15.62 8.37
N TRP A 94 0.11 14.58 7.83
CA TRP A 94 0.09 14.24 6.41
C TRP A 94 -0.74 12.98 6.10
N CYS A 95 -0.79 12.03 7.03
CA CYS A 95 -1.49 10.76 6.84
C CYS A 95 -2.96 11.00 6.52
N ARG A 96 -3.66 11.74 7.38
CA ARG A 96 -5.12 11.85 7.26
C ARG A 96 -5.55 12.75 6.09
N PRO A 97 -5.05 13.98 5.94
CA PRO A 97 -5.54 14.86 4.87
C PRO A 97 -5.05 14.44 3.48
N VAL A 98 -3.89 13.76 3.37
CA VAL A 98 -3.29 13.41 2.08
C VAL A 98 -3.39 11.92 1.80
N VAL A 99 -2.73 11.08 2.59
CA VAL A 99 -2.64 9.63 2.32
C VAL A 99 -4.03 9.00 2.34
N ALA A 100 -4.80 9.18 3.41
CA ALA A 100 -6.13 8.60 3.52
C ALA A 100 -7.07 9.09 2.40
N THR A 101 -7.04 10.40 2.10
CA THR A 101 -7.84 10.99 1.02
C THR A 101 -7.51 10.39 -0.34
N ILE A 102 -6.23 10.31 -0.70
CA ILE A 102 -5.80 9.79 -2.01
C ILE A 102 -6.16 8.32 -2.17
N PHE A 103 -5.87 7.51 -1.15
CA PHE A 103 -6.16 6.08 -1.20
C PHE A 103 -7.67 5.80 -1.24
N CYS A 104 -8.46 6.52 -0.45
CA CYS A 104 -9.93 6.44 -0.52
C CYS A 104 -10.48 6.83 -1.89
N ALA A 105 -10.00 7.94 -2.45
CA ALA A 105 -10.40 8.37 -3.79
C ALA A 105 -10.04 7.32 -4.85
N ALA A 106 -8.87 6.67 -4.72
CA ALA A 106 -8.43 5.64 -5.64
C ALA A 106 -9.34 4.41 -5.63
N VAL A 107 -9.69 3.87 -4.46
CA VAL A 107 -10.55 2.67 -4.38
C VAL A 107 -11.96 2.94 -4.87
N TYR A 108 -12.54 4.10 -4.54
CA TYR A 108 -13.85 4.50 -5.05
C TYR A 108 -13.88 4.73 -6.56
N SER A 109 -12.78 5.25 -7.13
CA SER A 109 -12.72 5.55 -8.58
C SER A 109 -12.40 4.32 -9.42
N PHE A 110 -11.57 3.41 -8.91
CA PHE A 110 -10.95 2.36 -9.72
C PHE A 110 -11.25 0.93 -9.28
N GLY A 111 -11.58 0.70 -8.01
CA GLY A 111 -11.60 -0.65 -7.40
C GLY A 111 -12.44 -1.68 -8.16
N HIS A 112 -13.62 -1.28 -8.66
CA HIS A 112 -14.57 -2.17 -9.34
C HIS A 112 -14.00 -2.78 -10.63
N LYS A 113 -13.18 -2.00 -11.34
CA LYS A 113 -12.62 -2.41 -12.64
C LYS A 113 -11.23 -2.99 -12.49
N THR A 114 -10.39 -2.39 -11.65
CA THR A 114 -8.98 -2.79 -11.54
C THR A 114 -8.81 -4.14 -10.88
N TYR A 115 -9.57 -4.44 -9.82
CA TYR A 115 -9.43 -5.70 -9.10
C TYR A 115 -9.92 -6.89 -9.94
N ALA A 116 -11.06 -6.76 -10.63
CA ALA A 116 -11.58 -7.78 -11.53
C ALA A 116 -10.63 -8.08 -12.71
N LEU A 117 -9.95 -7.06 -13.24
CA LEU A 117 -8.95 -7.22 -14.31
C LEU A 117 -7.63 -7.83 -13.81
N HIS A 118 -7.22 -7.52 -12.57
CA HIS A 118 -6.04 -8.10 -11.95
C HIS A 118 -6.20 -9.61 -11.77
N ARG A 119 -7.28 -10.05 -11.10
CA ARG A 119 -7.52 -11.48 -10.85
C ARG A 119 -7.63 -12.31 -12.14
N LYS A 120 -8.20 -11.77 -13.22
CA LYS A 120 -8.25 -12.47 -14.53
C LYS A 120 -6.88 -12.69 -15.16
N ARG A 121 -5.86 -11.91 -14.78
CA ARG A 121 -4.49 -12.03 -15.26
C ARG A 121 -3.71 -13.10 -14.51
N ASP A 122 -4.06 -13.31 -13.24
CA ASP A 122 -3.38 -14.25 -12.35
C ASP A 122 -4.00 -15.67 -12.36
N LYS A 123 -5.06 -15.87 -13.16
CA LYS A 123 -5.66 -17.17 -13.48
C LYS A 123 -5.22 -17.64 -14.86
#